data_AF-A0A485B4P9-F1
#
_entry.id   AF-A0A485B4P9-F1
#
_cell.length_a   1.000
_cell.length_b   1.000
_cell.length_c   1.000
_cell.angle_alpha   90.00
_cell.angle_beta   90.00
_cell.angle_gamma   90.00
#
_symmetry.space_group_name_H-M   'P 1'
#
loop_
_entity.id
_entity.type
_entity.pdbx_description
1 polymer ?
#
loop_
_entity_poly.entity_id
_entity_poly.type
_entity_poly.pdbx_seq_one_letter_code
_entity_poly.pdbx_strand_id
1 'polypeptide(L)' 'MKKLKVVTVGGGSGYTPELIDGFIKRHAELPVSEYWLVDIDAGKEKLEVVGALAQRMVKKPESIWLST' A
#
# COMPACT_ATOMS: atom_id res chain seq x y z
N MET A 1 2.01 23.03 -1.52
CA MET A 1 2.37 21.83 -2.32
C MET A 1 1.10 21.09 -2.70
N LYS A 2 0.97 20.57 -3.92
CA LYS A 2 -0.21 19.81 -4.35
C LYS A 2 -0.23 18.46 -3.65
N LYS A 3 -1.36 18.12 -3.03
CA LYS A 3 -1.61 16.82 -2.40
C LYS A 3 -1.76 15.77 -3.49
N LEU A 4 -0.88 14.76 -3.53
CA LEU A 4 -0.99 13.66 -4.49
C LEU A 4 -1.89 12.57 -3.89
N LYS A 5 -2.90 12.19 -4.66
CA LYS A 5 -3.81 11.09 -4.35
C LYS A 5 -3.62 9.98 -5.38
N VAL A 6 -3.40 8.77 -4.89
CA VAL A 6 -3.18 7.59 -5.73
C VAL A 6 -4.25 6.56 -5.42
N VAL A 7 -4.79 5.93 -6.46
CA VAL A 7 -5.80 4.87 -6.35
C VAL A 7 -5.32 3.65 -7.13
N THR A 8 -5.31 2.50 -6.47
CA THR A 8 -5.00 1.21 -7.11
C THR A 8 -6.27 0.38 -7.22
N VAL A 9 -6.64 0.03 -8.45
CA VAL A 9 -7.75 -0.86 -8.78
C VAL A 9 -7.20 -2.29 -8.88
N GLY A 10 -7.80 -3.24 -8.16
CA GLY A 10 -7.23 -4.56 -7.90
C GLY A 10 -6.34 -4.59 -6.64
N GLY A 11 -6.72 -3.84 -5.62
CA GLY A 11 -5.94 -3.67 -4.40
C GLY A 11 -5.68 -4.97 -3.61
N GLY A 12 -6.51 -6.00 -3.78
CA GLY A 12 -6.31 -7.34 -3.21
C GLY A 12 -5.20 -8.16 -3.88
N SER A 13 -4.45 -7.57 -4.81
CA SER A 13 -3.29 -8.20 -5.44
C SER A 13 -2.16 -8.46 -4.44
N GLY A 14 -1.47 -9.59 -4.62
CA GLY A 14 -0.25 -9.92 -3.87
C GLY A 14 0.92 -8.96 -4.14
N TYR A 15 0.85 -8.13 -5.19
CA TYR A 15 1.86 -7.12 -5.53
C TYR A 15 1.63 -5.76 -4.85
N THR A 16 0.43 -5.53 -4.31
CA THR A 16 0.10 -4.26 -3.64
C THR A 16 1.05 -3.92 -2.48
N PRO A 17 1.51 -4.87 -1.63
CA PRO A 17 2.47 -4.59 -0.57
C PRO A 17 3.80 -4.01 -1.08
N GLU A 18 4.34 -4.55 -2.18
CA GLU A 18 5.58 -4.05 -2.79
C GLU A 18 5.41 -2.62 -3.31
N LEU A 19 4.26 -2.33 -3.93
CA LEU A 19 3.94 -0.98 -4.39
C LEU A 19 3.85 0.03 -3.24
N ILE A 20 3.25 -0.37 -2.11
CA ILE A 20 3.18 0.45 -0.88
C ILE A 20 4.57 0.71 -0.33
N ASP A 21 5.41 -0.32 -0.23
CA ASP A 21 6.80 -0.19 0.21
C ASP A 21 7.58 0.80 -0.67
N GLY A 22 7.37 0.73 -2.00
CA GLY A 22 7.92 1.69 -2.95
C GLY A 22 7.50 3.15 -2.65
N PHE A 23 6.23 3.38 -2.35
CA PHE A 23 5.72 4.72 -1.98
C PHE A 23 6.26 5.20 -0.63
N ILE A 24 6.38 4.31 0.36
CA ILE A 24 6.93 4.65 1.68
C ILE A 24 8.40 5.04 1.55
N LYS A 25 9.21 4.21 0.85
CA LYS A 25 10.66 4.44 0.68
C LYS A 25 10.97 5.71 -0.12
N ARG A 26 10.14 6.05 -1.10
CA ARG A 26 10.34 7.21 -2.00
C ARG A 26 9.43 8.39 -1.68
N HIS A 27 8.89 8.46 -0.46
CA HIS A 27 7.98 9.54 -0.07
C HIS A 27 8.61 10.94 -0.17
N ALA A 28 9.94 11.04 -0.04
CA ALA A 28 10.67 12.30 -0.23
C ALA A 28 10.64 12.81 -1.69
N GLU A 29 10.61 11.90 -2.67
CA GLU A 29 10.57 12.23 -4.10
C GLU A 29 9.12 12.36 -4.59
N LEU A 30 8.24 11.49 -4.11
CA LEU A 30 6.83 11.43 -4.49
C LEU A 30 5.93 11.45 -3.24
N PRO A 31 5.59 12.63 -2.71
CA PRO A 31 4.81 12.75 -1.48
C PRO A 31 3.34 12.41 -1.74
N VAL A 32 2.98 11.14 -1.53
CA VAL A 32 1.60 10.64 -1.59
C VAL A 32 0.89 10.98 -0.28
N SER A 33 -0.13 11.83 -0.37
CA SER A 33 -0.94 12.24 0.78
C SER A 33 -2.13 11.32 1.05
N GLU A 34 -2.62 10.62 0.03
CA GLU A 34 -3.75 9.70 0.12
C GLU A 34 -3.51 8.51 -0.81
N TYR A 35 -3.69 7.29 -0.28
CA TYR A 35 -3.61 6.07 -1.08
C TYR A 35 -4.85 5.21 -0.84
N TRP A 36 -5.54 4.88 -1.94
CA TRP A 36 -6.81 4.14 -1.90
C TRP A 36 -6.65 2.80 -2.63
N LEU A 37 -7.11 1.73 -1.98
CA LEU A 37 -7.16 0.40 -2.56
C LEU A 37 -8.61 0.06 -2.86
N VAL A 38 -8.89 -0.32 -4.11
CA VAL A 38 -10.22 -0.67 -4.59
C VAL A 38 -10.16 -2.05 -5.20
N ASP A 39 -11.17 -2.88 -4.93
CA ASP A 39 -11.34 -4.20 -5.55
C ASP A 39 -12.82 -4.48 -5.77
N ILE A 40 -13.13 -5.54 -6.51
CA ILE A 40 -14.50 -6.05 -6.69
C ILE A 40 -14.94 -6.85 -5.46
N ASP A 41 -16.24 -7.14 -5.32
CA ASP A 41 -16.77 -7.89 -4.17
C ASP A 41 -16.08 -9.24 -3.95
N ALA A 42 -15.75 -9.95 -5.03
CA ALA A 42 -15.03 -11.23 -4.96
C ALA A 42 -13.60 -11.10 -4.40
N GLY A 43 -12.99 -9.90 -4.48
CA GLY A 43 -11.66 -9.60 -3.97
C GLY A 43 -11.65 -8.99 -2.56
N LYS A 44 -12.82 -8.80 -1.94
CA LYS A 44 -12.96 -8.06 -0.66
C LYS A 44 -12.11 -8.63 0.46
N GLU A 45 -12.10 -9.95 0.65
CA GLU A 45 -11.29 -10.58 1.72
C GLU A 45 -9.79 -10.31 1.51
N LYS A 46 -9.31 -10.44 0.26
CA LYS A 46 -7.92 -10.13 -0.08
C LYS A 46 -7.61 -8.65 0.13
N LEU A 47 -8.53 -7.77 -0.26
CA LEU A 47 -8.41 -6.34 -0.07
C LEU A 47 -8.32 -5.97 1.42
N GLU A 48 -9.10 -6.61 2.29
CA GLU A 48 -9.05 -6.39 3.74
C GLU A 48 -7.71 -6.84 4.34
N VAL A 49 -7.21 -8.02 3.94
CA VAL A 49 -5.90 -8.52 4.36
C VAL A 49 -4.78 -7.58 3.93
N VAL A 50 -4.75 -7.22 2.65
CA VAL A 50 -3.73 -6.31 2.11
C VAL A 50 -3.85 -4.91 2.71
N GLY A 51 -5.07 -4.40 2.89
CA GLY A 51 -5.32 -3.10 3.50
C GLY A 51 -4.85 -3.04 4.96
N ALA A 52 -5.07 -4.11 5.73
CA ALA A 52 -4.55 -4.21 7.09
C ALA A 52 -3.02 -4.24 7.13
N LEU A 53 -2.39 -4.98 6.19
CA LEU A 53 -0.93 -4.97 6.03
C LEU A 53 -0.41 -3.57 5.65
N ALA A 54 -1.05 -2.91 4.69
CA ALA A 54 -0.71 -1.56 4.25
C ALA A 54 -0.68 -0.57 5.43
N GLN A 55 -1.69 -0.60 6.29
CA GLN A 55 -1.73 0.26 7.47
C GLN A 55 -0.58 -0.03 8.46
N ARG A 56 -0.18 -1.29 8.61
CA ARG A 56 0.96 -1.66 9.47
C ARG A 56 2.28 -1.17 8.87
N MET A 57 2.48 -1.33 7.56
CA MET A 57 3.68 -0.88 6.85
C MET A 57 3.88 0.64 6.96
N VAL A 58 2.81 1.42 6.82
CA VAL A 58 2.89 2.89 6.97
C VAL A 58 3.19 3.31 8.41
N LYS A 59 2.63 2.59 9.41
CA LYS A 59 2.87 2.88 10.83
C LYS A 59 4.27 2.45 11.31
N LYS A 60 4.85 1.43 10.67
CA LYS A 60 6.17 0.87 10.96
C LYS A 60 6.91 0.64 9.64
N PRO A 61 7.65 1.62 9.11
CA PRO A 61 8.47 1.46 7.91
C PRO A 61 9.72 0.58 8.14
N GLU A 62 9.68 -0.30 9.14
CA GLU A 62 10.81 -1.14 9.52
C GLU A 62 11.00 -2.18 8.42
N SER A 63 12.17 -2.13 7.78
CA SER A 63 12.57 -2.99 6.68
C SER A 63 12.39 -4.46 7.03
N ILE A 64 11.26 -5.05 6.67
CA ILE A 64 11.02 -6.49 6.77
C ILE A 64 11.81 -7.16 5.65
N TRP A 65 13.12 -7.31 5.87
CA TRP A 65 13.86 -8.44 5.32
C TRP A 65 13.64 -9.59 6.29
N LEU A 66 12.52 -10.30 6.14
CA LEU A 66 12.38 -11.63 6.71
C LEU A 66 13.34 -12.53 5.92
N SER A 67 14.57 -12.67 6.41
CA SER A 67 15.45 -13.75 6.00
C SER A 67 14.89 -15.05 6.59
N THR A 68 14.29 -15.87 5.73
CA THR A 68 14.18 -17.32 5.96
C THR A 68 15.36 -18.01 5.30
#